data_AF-A0A8J2XEM5-F1
#
_entry.id   AF-A0A8J2XEM5-F1
#
_cell.length_a   1.000
_cell.length_b   1.000
_cell.length_c   1.000
_cell.angle_alpha   90.00
_cell.angle_beta   90.00
_cell.angle_gamma   90.00
#
_symmetry.space_group_name_H-M   'P 1'
#
loop_
_entity.id
_entity.type
_entity.pdbx_description
1 polymer ?
#
loop_
_entity_poly.entity_id
_entity_poly.type
_entity_poly.pdbx_seq_one_letter_code
_entity_poly.pdbx_strand_id
1 'polypeptide(L)'
;MTYYYYLASDIKLPSGIYSKSGFINLNESKIALDQTLDLTESDEKVDGFDYPVQIEIVYGLCDPETLEAYDDFGLPLLHKYILDVCSYYKTCTIQIAHILNTHRHPLKIVERRKLLLNQLSNPKQLALHHGELLTIKKIPEF
;
A
#
# COMPACT_ATOMS: atom_id res chain seq x y z
N MET A 1 -9.25 -8.97 15.46
CA MET A 1 -9.18 -7.64 14.82
C MET A 1 -8.08 -7.75 13.80
N THR A 2 -8.38 -7.51 12.52
CA THR A 2 -7.36 -7.61 11.47
C THR A 2 -7.21 -6.25 10.81
N TYR A 3 -5.96 -5.81 10.71
CA TYR A 3 -5.56 -4.55 10.10
C TYR A 3 -5.20 -4.79 8.65
N TYR A 4 -5.63 -3.88 7.79
CA TYR A 4 -5.41 -3.95 6.36
C TYR A 4 -4.86 -2.63 5.84
N TYR A 5 -3.89 -2.73 4.94
CA TYR A 5 -3.55 -1.63 4.06
C TYR A 5 -4.26 -1.86 2.74
N TYR A 6 -5.08 -0.88 2.34
CA TYR A 6 -5.79 -0.90 1.06
C TYR A 6 -5.15 0.09 0.10
N LEU A 7 -4.92 -0.36 -1.13
CA LEU A 7 -4.41 0.48 -2.20
C LEU A 7 -5.47 0.67 -3.28
N ALA A 8 -5.65 1.91 -3.69
CA ALA A 8 -6.49 2.31 -4.82
C ALA A 8 -5.67 3.20 -5.76
N SER A 9 -6.01 3.22 -7.05
CA SER A 9 -5.27 4.02 -8.02
C SER A 9 -6.08 4.33 -9.28
N ASP A 10 -5.67 5.37 -10.00
CA ASP A 10 -6.13 5.67 -11.37
C ASP A 10 -5.52 4.74 -12.43
N ILE A 11 -4.50 3.96 -12.07
CA ILE A 11 -3.88 2.93 -12.91
C ILE A 11 -4.14 1.54 -12.35
N LYS A 12 -3.94 0.49 -13.17
CA LYS A 12 -4.00 -0.90 -12.71
C LYS A 12 -2.78 -1.22 -11.86
N LEU A 13 -3.01 -1.65 -10.62
CA LEU A 13 -2.01 -2.14 -9.69
C LEU A 13 -1.80 -3.65 -9.90
N PRO A 14 -0.56 -4.12 -10.13
CA PRO A 14 -0.29 -5.55 -10.21
C PRO A 14 -0.42 -6.20 -8.82
N SER A 15 -0.99 -7.41 -8.79
CA SER A 15 -1.22 -8.26 -7.62
C SER A 15 -0.27 -9.45 -7.57
N GLY A 16 -0.18 -10.11 -6.41
CA GLY A 16 0.66 -11.28 -6.15
C GLY A 16 1.73 -11.05 -5.10
N ILE A 17 2.66 -12.00 -4.97
CA ILE A 17 3.74 -11.92 -3.98
C ILE A 17 4.89 -11.08 -4.56
N TYR A 18 5.21 -9.97 -3.89
CA TYR A 18 6.24 -9.02 -4.28
C TYR A 18 7.45 -9.10 -3.33
N SER A 19 8.66 -9.08 -3.87
CA SER A 19 9.91 -9.16 -3.12
C SER A 19 10.88 -8.05 -3.51
N LYS A 20 12.06 -8.04 -2.89
CA LYS A 20 13.15 -7.14 -3.29
C LYS A 20 13.53 -7.26 -4.77
N SER A 21 13.35 -8.44 -5.37
CA SER A 21 13.64 -8.70 -6.79
C SER A 21 12.45 -8.44 -7.72
N GLY A 22 11.32 -7.94 -7.19
CA GLY A 22 10.07 -7.77 -7.92
C GLY A 22 9.07 -8.91 -7.65
N PHE A 23 8.11 -9.07 -8.57
CA PHE A 23 7.07 -10.09 -8.47
C PHE A 23 7.63 -11.51 -8.58
N ILE A 24 7.16 -12.38 -7.69
CA ILE A 24 7.57 -13.77 -7.60
C ILE A 24 6.63 -14.64 -8.44
N ASN A 25 7.23 -15.53 -9.24
CA ASN A 25 6.49 -16.62 -9.87
C ASN A 25 6.44 -17.82 -8.91
N LEU A 26 5.27 -18.06 -8.32
CA LEU A 26 5.06 -19.13 -7.32
C LEU A 26 5.28 -20.54 -7.89
N ASN A 27 5.33 -20.71 -9.20
CA ASN A 27 5.55 -22.01 -9.84
C ASN A 27 7.01 -22.50 -9.76
N GLU A 28 7.97 -21.63 -9.40
CA GLU A 28 9.41 -21.92 -9.59
C GLU A 28 10.27 -21.77 -8.32
N SER A 29 9.72 -21.47 -7.14
CA SER A 29 10.59 -21.07 -6.01
C SER A 29 10.16 -21.56 -4.63
N LYS A 30 11.11 -22.14 -3.88
CA LYS A 30 11.08 -22.22 -2.41
C LYS A 30 11.55 -20.88 -1.86
N ILE A 31 10.63 -19.98 -1.55
CA ILE A 31 10.97 -18.65 -1.02
C ILE A 31 10.69 -18.61 0.48
N ALA A 32 11.59 -17.95 1.21
CA ALA A 32 11.32 -17.55 2.57
C ALA A 32 10.24 -16.45 2.51
N LEU A 33 9.01 -16.80 2.89
CA LEU A 33 7.82 -15.94 2.87
C LEU A 33 7.93 -14.75 3.84
N ASP A 34 8.97 -14.70 4.65
CA ASP A 34 9.21 -13.69 5.69
C ASP A 34 9.75 -12.35 5.16
N GLN A 35 10.11 -12.24 3.88
CA GLN A 35 10.61 -11.01 3.25
C GLN A 35 9.85 -10.65 1.96
N THR A 36 8.55 -10.91 1.96
CA THR A 36 7.68 -10.64 0.83
C THR A 36 6.46 -9.84 1.24
N LEU A 37 5.93 -9.07 0.31
CA LEU A 37 4.65 -8.39 0.43
C LEU A 37 3.59 -9.16 -0.34
N ASP A 38 2.55 -9.61 0.35
CA ASP A 38 1.38 -10.21 -0.30
C ASP A 38 0.41 -9.10 -0.74
N LEU A 39 0.32 -8.87 -2.04
CA LEU A 39 -0.55 -7.89 -2.67
C LEU A 39 -1.77 -8.63 -3.25
N THR A 40 -2.75 -8.94 -2.40
CA THR A 40 -3.94 -9.68 -2.79
C THR A 40 -4.93 -8.75 -3.50
N GLU A 41 -5.57 -9.22 -4.58
CA GLU A 41 -6.65 -8.45 -5.22
C GLU A 41 -7.82 -8.30 -4.25
N SER A 42 -8.35 -7.08 -4.15
CA SER A 42 -9.43 -6.77 -3.24
C SER A 42 -10.66 -6.29 -4.00
N ASP A 43 -11.80 -6.92 -3.71
CA ASP A 43 -13.12 -6.48 -4.16
C ASP A 43 -13.83 -5.61 -3.10
N GLU A 44 -13.11 -5.25 -2.02
CA GLU A 44 -13.66 -4.48 -0.91
C GLU A 44 -14.07 -3.07 -1.34
N LYS A 45 -15.23 -2.65 -0.84
CA LYS A 45 -15.73 -1.28 -1.04
C LYS A 45 -15.52 -0.50 0.23
N VAL A 46 -14.44 0.27 0.24
CA VAL A 46 -14.11 1.16 1.34
C VAL A 46 -14.51 2.59 1.00
N ASP A 47 -15.34 3.19 1.85
CA ASP A 47 -15.75 4.59 1.69
C ASP A 47 -14.58 5.55 1.94
N GLY A 48 -14.46 6.55 1.08
CA GLY A 48 -13.51 7.65 1.22
C GLY A 48 -12.25 7.53 0.36
N PHE A 49 -12.10 6.50 -0.47
CA PHE A 49 -11.16 6.54 -1.59
C PHE A 49 -11.75 7.33 -2.77
N ASP A 50 -10.89 7.96 -3.56
CA ASP A 50 -11.27 8.66 -4.80
C ASP A 50 -11.27 7.68 -6.00
N TYR A 51 -10.65 6.51 -5.85
CA TYR A 51 -10.59 5.43 -6.83
C TYR A 51 -11.06 4.09 -6.22
N PRO A 52 -11.50 3.11 -7.03
CA PRO A 52 -11.75 1.77 -6.54
C PRO A 52 -10.50 1.16 -5.87
N VAL A 53 -10.68 0.53 -4.71
CA VAL A 53 -9.65 -0.31 -4.10
C VAL A 53 -9.34 -1.46 -5.07
N GLN A 54 -8.06 -1.78 -5.21
CA GLN A 54 -7.58 -2.84 -6.10
C GLN A 54 -6.77 -3.89 -5.35
N ILE A 55 -6.02 -3.48 -4.32
CA ILE A 55 -5.12 -4.36 -3.58
C ILE A 55 -5.36 -4.23 -2.08
N GLU A 56 -5.31 -5.35 -1.38
CA GLU A 56 -5.23 -5.46 0.07
C GLU A 56 -3.92 -6.12 0.50
N ILE A 57 -3.36 -5.59 1.59
CA ILE A 57 -2.21 -6.15 2.29
C ILE A 57 -2.68 -6.48 3.71
N VAL A 58 -2.69 -7.78 4.02
CA VAL A 58 -3.16 -8.30 5.31
C VAL A 58 -2.07 -8.14 6.37
N TYR A 59 -2.48 -7.84 7.61
CA TYR A 59 -1.63 -7.73 8.81
C TYR A 59 -0.72 -6.50 8.92
N GLY A 60 -1.04 -5.42 8.21
CA GLY A 60 -0.44 -4.10 8.43
C GLY A 60 1.06 -4.01 8.11
N LEU A 61 1.53 -2.80 7.82
CA LEU A 61 2.95 -2.53 7.55
C LEU A 61 3.65 -1.90 8.75
N CYS A 62 2.87 -1.36 9.68
CA CYS A 62 3.32 -0.73 10.90
C CYS A 62 2.23 -0.78 11.98
N ASP A 63 2.66 -0.67 13.22
CA ASP A 63 1.79 -0.46 14.37
C ASP A 63 0.92 0.80 14.17
N PRO A 64 -0.41 0.70 14.34
CA PRO A 64 -1.33 1.81 14.11
C PRO A 64 -1.20 2.93 15.14
N GLU A 65 -0.62 2.68 16.31
CA GLU A 65 -0.47 3.67 17.39
C GLU A 65 0.93 4.27 17.40
N THR A 66 1.98 3.44 17.30
CA THR A 66 3.38 3.90 17.37
C THR A 66 3.94 4.29 16.00
N LEU A 67 3.29 3.90 14.90
CA LEU A 67 3.80 3.98 13.53
C LEU A 67 5.13 3.23 13.30
N GLU A 68 5.55 2.39 14.25
CA GLU A 68 6.73 1.57 14.09
C GLU A 68 6.41 0.43 13.13
N ALA A 69 7.29 0.19 12.17
CA ALA A 69 7.10 -0.91 11.22
C ALA A 69 6.99 -2.24 11.98
N TYR A 70 6.05 -3.09 11.60
CA TYR A 70 5.92 -4.41 12.24
C TYR A 70 7.13 -5.29 11.96
N ASP A 71 7.82 -5.00 10.85
CA ASP A 71 9.09 -5.58 10.47
C ASP A 71 9.93 -4.57 9.65
N ASP A 72 11.21 -4.87 9.46
CA ASP A 72 12.14 -4.02 8.72
C ASP A 72 11.96 -4.10 7.17
N PHE A 73 10.91 -4.77 6.67
CA PHE A 73 10.76 -5.11 5.25
C PHE A 73 9.48 -4.57 4.60
N GLY A 74 8.34 -4.56 5.29
CA GLY A 74 7.01 -4.27 4.74
C GLY A 74 6.92 -2.86 4.15
N LEU A 75 7.21 -1.82 4.95
CA LEU A 75 7.22 -0.45 4.45
C LEU A 75 8.27 -0.24 3.34
N PRO A 76 9.54 -0.72 3.47
CA PRO A 76 10.50 -0.67 2.37
C PRO A 76 10.05 -1.37 1.08
N LEU A 77 9.40 -2.53 1.18
CA LEU A 77 8.89 -3.27 0.02
C LEU A 77 7.71 -2.55 -0.62
N LEU A 78 6.78 -2.00 0.18
CA LEU A 78 5.69 -1.18 -0.35
C LEU A 78 6.25 0.08 -1.04
N HIS A 79 7.25 0.72 -0.45
CA HIS A 79 7.92 1.88 -1.05
C HIS A 79 8.51 1.54 -2.41
N LYS A 80 9.26 0.43 -2.49
CA LYS A 80 9.82 -0.05 -3.75
C LYS A 80 8.72 -0.38 -4.76
N TYR A 81 7.67 -1.10 -4.34
CA TYR A 81 6.54 -1.43 -5.20
C TYR A 81 5.89 -0.19 -5.83
N ILE A 82 5.62 0.84 -5.02
CA ILE A 82 5.06 2.11 -5.49
C ILE A 82 5.97 2.76 -6.53
N LEU A 83 7.27 2.82 -6.27
CA LEU A 83 8.24 3.40 -7.21
C LEU A 83 8.30 2.61 -8.53
N ASP A 84 8.38 1.28 -8.45
CA ASP A 84 8.44 0.39 -9.61
C ASP A 84 7.19 0.56 -10.47
N VAL A 85 5.99 0.46 -9.88
CA VAL A 85 4.72 0.62 -10.61
C VAL A 85 4.62 2.00 -11.23
N CYS A 86 4.93 3.07 -10.47
CA CYS A 86 4.85 4.43 -10.97
C CYS A 86 5.90 4.72 -12.06
N SER A 87 7.01 3.98 -12.14
CA SER A 87 8.06 4.20 -13.13
C SER A 87 7.57 4.08 -14.57
N TYR A 88 6.57 3.22 -14.82
CA TYR A 88 5.99 2.96 -16.13
C TYR A 88 5.05 4.06 -16.65
N TYR A 89 4.65 5.01 -15.80
CA TYR A 89 3.65 6.02 -16.12
C TYR A 89 4.23 7.43 -16.02
N LYS A 90 3.84 8.34 -16.92
CA LYS A 90 4.24 9.75 -16.82
C LYS A 90 3.54 10.46 -15.65
N THR A 91 2.29 10.09 -15.39
CA THR A 91 1.44 10.60 -14.33
C THR A 91 0.60 9.47 -13.76
N CYS A 92 0.42 9.43 -12.45
CA CYS A 92 -0.46 8.49 -11.78
C CYS A 92 -0.74 8.95 -10.35
N THR A 93 -1.78 8.40 -9.74
CA THR A 93 -2.19 8.66 -8.37
C THR A 93 -2.40 7.34 -7.66
N ILE A 94 -1.71 7.13 -6.55
CA ILE A 94 -1.92 5.97 -5.68
C ILE A 94 -2.46 6.48 -4.35
N GLN A 95 -3.53 5.87 -3.87
CA GLN A 95 -4.09 6.10 -2.55
C GLN A 95 -3.87 4.86 -1.70
N ILE A 96 -3.41 5.08 -0.47
CA ILE A 96 -3.10 4.03 0.50
C ILE A 96 -3.81 4.38 1.79
N ALA A 97 -4.60 3.47 2.34
CA ALA A 97 -5.23 3.69 3.64
C ALA A 97 -4.99 2.52 4.58
N HIS A 98 -4.80 2.82 5.86
CA HIS A 98 -4.71 1.81 6.91
C HIS A 98 -6.05 1.73 7.63
N ILE A 99 -6.74 0.60 7.49
CA ILE A 99 -8.11 0.44 7.98
C ILE A 99 -8.24 -0.87 8.75
N LEU A 100 -8.97 -0.79 9.85
CA LEU A 100 -9.32 -1.94 10.67
C LEU A 100 -10.61 -2.55 10.12
N ASN A 101 -10.53 -3.80 9.67
CA ASN A 101 -11.74 -4.55 9.36
C ASN A 101 -12.21 -5.26 10.64
N THR A 102 -13.21 -4.67 11.28
CA THR A 102 -14.00 -5.34 12.32
C THR A 102 -15.41 -5.44 11.80
N HIS A 103 -16.02 -6.62 11.90
CA HIS A 103 -17.39 -6.92 11.46
C HIS A 103 -18.51 -6.01 12.05
N ARG A 104 -18.21 -4.85 12.66
CA ARG A 104 -19.16 -3.94 13.32
C ARG A 104 -18.83 -2.42 13.29
N HIS A 105 -17.82 -1.93 12.56
CA HIS A 105 -17.57 -0.48 12.46
C HIS A 105 -17.54 0.01 11.00
N PRO A 106 -18.10 1.20 10.69
CA PRO A 106 -18.04 1.75 9.35
C PRO A 106 -16.58 2.03 8.97
N LEU A 107 -16.14 1.40 7.89
CA LEU A 107 -14.86 1.60 7.22
C LEU A 107 -14.80 3.04 6.69
N LYS A 108 -14.34 3.99 7.51
CA LYS A 108 -14.35 5.41 7.13
C LYS A 108 -12.98 6.02 7.29
N ILE A 109 -12.48 6.59 6.19
CA ILE A 109 -11.30 7.46 6.20
C ILE A 109 -11.66 8.76 6.93
N VAL A 110 -10.86 9.08 7.95
CA VAL A 110 -11.05 10.26 8.80
C VAL A 110 -10.04 11.36 8.48
N GLU A 111 -8.84 10.98 8.05
CA GLU A 111 -7.75 11.91 7.78
C GLU A 111 -7.13 11.63 6.41
N ARG A 112 -6.74 12.70 5.71
CA ARG A 112 -6.17 12.63 4.37
C ARG A 112 -4.89 13.44 4.30
N ARG A 113 -3.80 12.78 3.92
CA ARG A 113 -2.52 13.41 3.61
C ARG A 113 -2.18 13.24 2.13
N LYS A 114 -1.38 14.16 1.60
CA LYS A 114 -0.94 14.13 0.20
C LYS A 114 0.56 14.31 0.12
N LEU A 115 1.18 13.60 -0.80
CA LEU A 115 2.61 13.65 -1.07
C LEU A 115 2.85 13.54 -2.57
N LEU A 116 3.84 14.27 -3.10
CA LEU A 116 4.32 14.00 -4.46
C LEU A 116 5.25 12.79 -4.45
N LEU A 117 5.25 12.00 -5.52
CA LEU A 117 6.10 10.81 -5.61
C LEU A 117 7.59 11.14 -5.40
N ASN A 118 8.06 12.28 -5.92
CA ASN A 118 9.45 12.74 -5.75
C ASN A 118 9.79 13.19 -4.31
N GLN A 119 8.79 13.38 -3.45
CA GLN A 119 8.97 13.67 -2.02
C GLN A 119 8.96 12.40 -1.15
N LEU A 120 8.65 11.24 -1.74
CA LEU A 120 8.65 9.94 -1.08
C LEU A 120 10.08 9.36 -1.03
N SER A 121 10.90 9.94 -0.15
CA SER A 121 12.32 9.60 0.00
C SER A 121 12.58 8.57 1.10
N ASN A 122 11.62 8.35 2.01
CA ASN A 122 11.76 7.44 3.14
C ASN A 122 10.53 6.52 3.26
N PRO A 123 10.71 5.18 3.35
CA PRO A 123 9.61 4.23 3.55
C PRO A 123 8.69 4.56 4.73
N LYS A 124 9.21 5.16 5.82
CA LYS A 124 8.40 5.55 6.98
C LYS A 124 7.31 6.58 6.66
N GLN A 125 7.44 7.31 5.55
CA GLN A 125 6.38 8.20 5.06
C GLN A 125 5.15 7.44 4.53
N LEU A 126 5.19 6.10 4.47
CA LEU A 126 4.06 5.24 4.15
C LEU A 126 3.36 4.67 5.39
N ALA A 127 3.94 4.86 6.59
CA ALA A 127 3.29 4.47 7.84
C ALA A 127 2.04 5.31 8.06
N LEU A 128 0.91 4.67 8.32
CA LEU A 128 -0.40 5.30 8.47
C LEU A 128 -1.03 4.89 9.79
N HIS A 129 -1.63 5.85 10.50
CA HIS A 129 -2.53 5.53 11.59
C HIS A 129 -3.84 4.94 11.05
N HIS A 130 -4.58 4.26 11.92
CA HIS A 130 -5.91 3.76 11.56
C HIS A 130 -6.82 4.90 11.08
N GLY A 131 -7.46 4.71 9.93
CA GLY A 131 -8.39 5.67 9.32
C GLY A 131 -7.71 6.77 8.50
N GLU A 132 -6.37 6.78 8.41
CA GLU A 132 -5.65 7.70 7.52
C GLU A 132 -5.62 7.18 6.09
N LEU A 133 -5.71 8.10 5.14
CA LEU A 133 -5.41 7.89 3.73
C LEU A 133 -4.26 8.80 3.29
N LEU A 134 -3.24 8.21 2.66
CA LEU A 134 -2.19 8.93 1.93
C LEU A 134 -2.47 8.87 0.43
N THR A 135 -2.52 10.03 -0.21
CA THR A 135 -2.50 10.14 -1.68
C THR A 135 -1.09 10.50 -2.15
N ILE A 136 -0.50 9.64 -2.97
CA ILE A 136 0.80 9.83 -3.63
C ILE A 136 0.53 10.18 -5.09
N LYS A 137 1.01 11.34 -5.54
CA LYS A 137 0.82 11.79 -6.92
C LYS A 137 2.14 11.88 -7.67
N LYS A 138 2.23 11.19 -8.80
CA LYS A 138 3.27 11.42 -9.80
C LYS A 138 2.80 12.46 -10.81
N ILE A 139 3.59 13.51 -10.97
CA ILE A 139 3.42 14.54 -11.99
C ILE A 139 4.61 14.49 -12.95
N PRO A 140 4.49 15.04 -14.18
CA PRO A 140 5.63 15.11 -15.09
C PRO A 140 6.71 16.00 -14.45
N GLU A 141 7.96 15.55 -14.50
CA GLU A 141 9.10 16.42 -14.21
C GLU A 141 9.26 17.39 -15.41
N PHE A 142 9.34 18.68 -15.11
CA PHE A 142 9.50 19.75 -16.10
C PHE A 142 10.97 20.01 -16.40
#